data_AF-A0A7R8VHA6-F1
#
_entry.id   AF-A0A7R8VHA6-F1
#
_cell.length_a   1.000
_cell.length_b   1.000
_cell.length_c   1.000
_cell.angle_alpha   90.00
_cell.angle_beta   90.00
_cell.angle_gamma   90.00
#
_symmetry.space_group_name_H-M   'P 1'
#
loop_
_entity.id
_entity.type
_entity.pdbx_description
1 polymer ?
#
loop_
_entity_poly.entity_id
_entity_poly.type
_entity_poly.pdbx_seq_one_letter_code
_entity_poly.pdbx_strand_id
1 'polypeptide(L)'
;MEILYNAGKRKKLDAVLRSVTERLPKSVDMWQLRMKFHQQYDDEAAVIRVFHDAIMSLSSEESSTLVLWKKLILYYQTKENAKVESVFKEGMLQGPAVSLPLKIRYLEWVMLAKGITAARTVYESLCFQSPFCLGLHTKMASLECTQPEIKMNYVRKCYDLACEQFGKTNTDIWMEYVKFEHIRGDAKNVSNLYLRAIKTLEPMQTDSFISEFNLLKTGLASVKS
;
A
#
# COMPACT_ATOMS: atom_id res chain seq x y z
N MET A 1 29.85 -1.84 39.43
CA MET A 1 28.54 -1.81 40.14
C MET A 1 27.43 -1.21 39.28
N GLU A 2 27.66 -0.09 38.59
CA GLU A 2 26.65 0.59 37.76
C GLU A 2 26.11 -0.25 36.58
N ILE A 3 26.96 -1.01 35.89
CA ILE A 3 26.55 -1.91 34.79
C ILE A 3 25.59 -3.01 35.28
N LEU A 4 25.87 -3.62 36.44
CA LEU A 4 25.01 -4.66 37.03
C LEU A 4 23.69 -4.08 37.55
N TYR A 5 23.72 -2.87 38.11
CA TYR A 5 22.52 -2.14 38.55
C TYR A 5 21.60 -1.78 37.38
N ASN A 6 22.18 -1.31 36.27
CA ASN A 6 21.44 -1.02 35.02
C ASN A 6 20.89 -2.30 34.37
N ALA A 7 21.65 -3.41 34.40
CA ALA A 7 21.15 -4.71 33.95
C ALA A 7 19.97 -5.21 34.80
N GLY A 8 20.02 -5.00 36.12
CA GLY A 8 18.93 -5.33 37.03
C GLY A 8 17.65 -4.52 36.77
N LYS A 9 17.80 -3.21 36.50
CA LYS A 9 16.67 -2.34 36.09
C LYS A 9 16.07 -2.76 34.76
N ARG A 10 16.89 -3.10 33.76
CA ARG A 10 16.43 -3.59 32.45
C ARG A 10 15.57 -4.83 32.59
N LYS A 11 16.03 -5.85 33.34
CA LYS A 11 15.27 -7.09 33.55
C LYS A 11 13.92 -6.84 34.24
N LYS A 12 13.88 -5.95 35.23
CA LYS A 12 12.63 -5.56 35.91
C LYS A 12 11.67 -4.86 34.94
N LEU A 13 12.16 -3.91 34.14
CA LEU A 13 11.33 -3.19 33.18
C LEU A 13 10.77 -4.11 32.08
N ASP A 14 11.59 -5.05 31.58
CA ASP A 14 11.15 -6.07 30.63
C ASP A 14 10.01 -6.93 31.21
N ALA A 15 10.16 -7.39 32.45
CA ALA A 15 9.13 -8.17 33.15
C ALA A 15 7.83 -7.38 33.33
N VAL A 16 7.92 -6.08 33.65
CA VAL A 16 6.75 -5.19 33.75
C VAL A 16 6.07 -5.05 32.39
N LEU A 17 6.82 -4.75 31.33
CA LEU A 17 6.26 -4.59 29.99
C LEU A 17 5.60 -5.87 29.48
N ARG A 18 6.21 -7.03 29.74
CA ARG A 18 5.61 -8.34 29.45
C ARG A 18 4.27 -8.51 30.18
N SER A 19 4.24 -8.28 31.49
CA SER A 19 3.02 -8.37 32.30
C SER A 19 1.92 -7.39 31.83
N VAL A 20 2.29 -6.22 31.32
CA VAL A 20 1.33 -5.27 30.74
C VAL A 20 0.76 -5.80 29.43
N THR A 21 1.58 -6.32 28.53
CA THR A 21 1.11 -6.91 27.26
C THR A 21 0.25 -8.16 27.47
N GLU A 22 0.48 -8.94 28.54
CA GLU A 22 -0.35 -10.09 28.91
C GLU A 22 -1.72 -9.67 29.47
N ARG A 23 -1.78 -8.55 30.21
CA ARG A 23 -3.04 -8.02 30.77
C ARG A 23 -3.85 -7.19 29.78
N LEU A 24 -3.18 -6.55 28.82
CA LEU A 24 -3.77 -5.69 27.79
C LEU A 24 -3.41 -6.19 26.38
N PRO A 25 -3.75 -7.45 26.01
CA PRO A 25 -3.28 -8.08 24.78
C PRO A 25 -3.80 -7.39 23.50
N LYS A 26 -4.89 -6.63 23.61
CA LYS A 26 -5.48 -5.86 22.51
C LYS A 26 -4.87 -4.46 22.33
N SER A 27 -3.98 -4.02 23.23
CA SER A 27 -3.41 -2.68 23.14
C SER A 27 -2.17 -2.66 22.24
N VAL A 28 -2.34 -2.17 21.01
CA VAL A 28 -1.24 -1.95 20.06
C VAL A 28 -0.13 -1.08 20.66
N ASP A 29 -0.49 -0.06 21.44
CA ASP A 29 0.47 0.86 22.06
C ASP A 29 1.38 0.15 23.06
N MET A 30 0.84 -0.80 23.84
CA MET A 30 1.65 -1.58 24.78
C MET A 30 2.63 -2.52 24.06
N TRP A 31 2.19 -3.14 22.97
CA TRP A 31 3.07 -3.95 22.12
C TRP A 31 4.16 -3.11 21.47
N GLN A 32 3.82 -1.94 20.92
CA GLN A 32 4.80 -1.02 20.36
C GLN A 32 5.81 -0.51 21.40
N LEU A 33 5.35 -0.23 22.63
CA LEU A 33 6.21 0.20 23.72
C LEU A 33 7.22 -0.90 24.07
N ARG A 34 6.78 -2.15 24.15
CA ARG A 34 7.65 -3.30 24.41
C ARG A 34 8.64 -3.56 23.27
N MET A 35 8.21 -3.44 22.01
CA MET A 35 9.12 -3.50 20.86
C MET A 35 10.18 -2.39 20.95
N LYS A 36 9.78 -1.14 21.17
CA LYS A 36 10.70 0.01 21.32
C LYS A 36 11.70 -0.20 22.44
N PHE A 37 11.27 -0.77 23.57
CA PHE A 37 12.17 -1.11 24.67
C PHE A 37 13.29 -2.05 24.21
N HIS A 38 12.98 -3.14 23.50
CA HIS A 38 14.03 -4.04 23.00
C HIS A 38 14.90 -3.40 21.90
N GLN A 39 14.32 -2.52 21.08
CA GLN A 39 15.07 -1.75 20.07
C GLN A 39 16.15 -0.86 20.71
N GLN A 40 15.87 -0.24 21.87
CA GLN A 40 16.84 0.61 22.58
C GLN A 40 18.10 -0.13 23.04
N TYR A 41 18.01 -1.45 23.22
CA TYR A 41 19.13 -2.30 23.62
C TYR A 41 19.68 -3.16 22.47
N ASP A 42 19.30 -2.84 21.24
CA ASP A 42 19.68 -3.54 20.01
C ASP A 42 19.40 -5.06 20.01
N ASP A 43 18.40 -5.50 20.78
CA ASP A 43 18.02 -6.91 20.91
C ASP A 43 17.01 -7.29 19.83
N GLU A 44 17.51 -7.48 18.61
CA GLU A 44 16.68 -7.82 17.44
C GLU A 44 15.84 -9.07 17.65
N ALA A 45 16.43 -10.12 18.24
CA ALA A 45 15.72 -11.36 18.50
C ALA A 45 14.52 -11.14 19.42
N ALA A 46 14.66 -10.28 20.44
CA ALA A 46 13.52 -9.92 21.30
C ALA A 46 12.49 -9.05 20.57
N VAL A 47 12.90 -8.10 19.72
CA VAL A 47 11.96 -7.29 18.91
C VAL A 47 11.08 -8.18 18.05
N ILE A 48 11.67 -9.18 17.37
CA ILE A 48 10.95 -10.09 16.48
C ILE A 48 10.04 -11.03 17.27
N ARG A 49 10.48 -11.55 18.42
CA ARG A 49 9.59 -12.34 19.29
C ARG A 49 8.38 -11.54 19.75
N VAL A 50 8.59 -10.32 20.25
CA VAL A 50 7.49 -9.46 20.71
C VAL A 50 6.55 -9.09 19.56
N PHE A 51 7.07 -8.87 18.35
CA PHE A 51 6.26 -8.65 17.17
C PHE A 51 5.34 -9.86 16.87
N HIS A 52 5.88 -11.08 16.85
CA HIS A 52 5.07 -12.28 16.62
C HIS A 52 4.02 -12.50 17.72
N ASP A 53 4.40 -12.33 18.99
CA ASP A 53 3.46 -12.41 20.12
C ASP A 53 2.30 -11.42 19.95
N ALA A 54 2.61 -10.20 19.51
CA ALA A 54 1.64 -9.15 19.27
C ALA A 54 0.70 -9.49 18.10
N ILE A 55 1.23 -9.95 16.98
CA ILE A 55 0.42 -10.35 15.81
C ILE A 55 -0.52 -11.50 16.17
N MET A 56 -0.05 -12.49 16.94
CA MET A 56 -0.89 -13.59 17.40
C MET A 56 -2.02 -13.10 18.31
N SER A 57 -1.71 -12.19 19.24
CA SER A 57 -2.67 -11.62 20.19
C SER A 57 -3.70 -10.70 19.54
N LEU A 58 -3.32 -10.00 18.46
CA LEU A 58 -4.13 -9.02 17.73
C LEU A 58 -4.73 -9.58 16.44
N SER A 59 -4.66 -10.89 16.21
CA SER A 59 -5.07 -11.52 14.95
C SER A 59 -6.52 -11.24 14.53
N SER A 60 -7.42 -10.92 15.47
CA SER A 60 -8.79 -10.48 15.18
C SER A 60 -8.93 -8.99 14.82
N GLU A 61 -7.89 -8.18 15.00
CA GLU A 61 -7.87 -6.74 14.75
C GLU A 61 -6.95 -6.40 13.57
N GLU A 62 -7.50 -6.53 12.36
CA GLU A 62 -6.78 -6.37 11.11
C GLU A 62 -6.04 -5.02 10.97
N SER A 63 -6.62 -3.91 11.44
CA SER A 63 -5.98 -2.58 11.41
C SER A 63 -4.79 -2.48 12.38
N SER A 64 -4.89 -3.15 13.53
CA SER A 64 -3.87 -3.20 14.58
C SER A 64 -2.63 -3.97 14.10
N THR A 65 -2.82 -5.07 13.37
CA THR A 65 -1.69 -5.86 12.83
C THR A 65 -0.91 -5.10 11.75
N LEU A 66 -1.59 -4.38 10.84
CA LEU A 66 -0.94 -3.54 9.82
C LEU A 66 0.00 -2.49 10.45
N VAL A 67 -0.42 -1.88 11.55
CA VAL A 67 0.39 -0.89 12.26
C VAL A 67 1.71 -1.50 12.76
N LEU A 68 1.68 -2.73 13.26
CA LEU A 68 2.89 -3.44 13.71
C LEU A 68 3.81 -3.81 12.55
N TRP A 69 3.26 -4.27 11.42
CA TRP A 69 4.06 -4.50 10.20
C TRP A 69 4.79 -3.24 9.75
N LYS A 70 4.10 -2.09 9.73
CA LYS A 70 4.72 -0.80 9.40
C LYS A 70 5.84 -0.42 10.38
N LYS A 71 5.68 -0.73 11.67
CA LYS A 71 6.74 -0.50 12.68
C LYS A 71 7.95 -1.41 12.46
N LEU A 72 7.73 -2.68 12.10
CA LEU A 72 8.83 -3.61 11.82
C LEU A 72 9.60 -3.21 10.55
N ILE A 73 8.89 -2.81 9.50
CA ILE A 73 9.52 -2.27 8.28
C ILE A 73 10.37 -1.04 8.61
N LEU A 74 9.83 -0.09 9.38
CA LEU A 74 10.57 1.11 9.80
C LEU A 74 11.83 0.76 10.59
N TYR A 75 11.75 -0.22 11.50
CA TYR A 75 12.90 -0.70 12.26
C TYR A 75 14.03 -1.16 11.33
N TYR A 76 13.74 -2.04 10.37
CA TYR A 76 14.76 -2.52 9.43
C TYR A 76 15.23 -1.45 8.44
N GLN A 77 14.38 -0.50 8.06
CA GLN A 77 14.81 0.64 7.24
C GLN A 77 15.90 1.46 7.92
N THR A 78 15.85 1.59 9.26
CA THR A 78 16.84 2.33 10.05
C THR A 78 18.06 1.51 10.47
N LYS A 79 17.90 0.19 10.63
CA LYS A 79 18.95 -0.68 11.17
C LYS A 79 19.69 -1.49 10.10
N GLU A 80 18.95 -2.15 9.22
CA GLU A 80 19.52 -3.10 8.26
C GLU A 80 18.64 -3.16 7.00
N ASN A 81 18.89 -2.24 6.07
CA ASN A 81 18.06 -2.04 4.88
C ASN A 81 17.91 -3.31 4.02
N ALA A 82 18.92 -4.19 4.03
CA ALA A 82 18.90 -5.46 3.31
C ALA A 82 17.73 -6.39 3.69
N LYS A 83 17.20 -6.29 4.92
CA LYS A 83 16.05 -7.10 5.40
C LYS A 83 14.68 -6.48 5.07
N VAL A 84 14.63 -5.24 4.61
CA VAL A 84 13.36 -4.53 4.37
C VAL A 84 12.50 -5.27 3.33
N GLU A 85 13.12 -5.74 2.25
CA GLU A 85 12.40 -6.46 1.20
C GLU A 85 11.79 -7.78 1.69
N SER A 86 12.49 -8.54 2.54
CA SER A 86 11.93 -9.80 3.07
C SER A 86 10.74 -9.55 3.98
N VAL A 87 10.79 -8.50 4.80
CA VAL A 87 9.67 -8.12 5.69
C VAL A 87 8.45 -7.65 4.89
N PHE A 88 8.65 -6.91 3.79
CA PHE A 88 7.54 -6.59 2.89
C PHE A 88 6.92 -7.84 2.28
N LYS A 89 7.74 -8.77 1.78
CA LYS A 89 7.25 -10.03 1.18
C LYS A 89 6.45 -10.84 2.19
N GLU A 90 6.94 -10.99 3.42
CA GLU A 90 6.25 -11.71 4.49
C GLU A 90 4.91 -11.05 4.88
N GLY A 91 4.90 -9.72 4.99
CA GLY A 91 3.68 -8.96 5.29
C GLY A 91 2.64 -9.04 4.16
N MET A 92 3.07 -9.15 2.90
CA MET A 92 2.16 -9.33 1.76
C MET A 92 1.52 -10.71 1.69
N LEU A 93 2.04 -11.71 2.42
CA LEU A 93 1.42 -13.04 2.55
C LEU A 93 0.30 -13.09 3.60
N GLN A 94 0.11 -12.00 4.36
CA GLN A 94 -0.94 -11.91 5.38
C GLN A 94 -2.32 -11.60 4.76
N GLY A 95 -3.35 -11.52 5.61
CA GLY A 95 -4.72 -11.19 5.18
C GLY A 95 -4.84 -9.84 4.45
N PRO A 96 -5.94 -9.61 3.71
CA PRO A 96 -6.11 -8.45 2.81
C PRO A 96 -5.83 -7.08 3.45
N ALA A 97 -6.20 -6.88 4.72
CA ALA A 97 -5.97 -5.64 5.43
C ALA A 97 -4.50 -5.30 5.68
N VAL A 98 -3.62 -6.31 5.70
CA VAL A 98 -2.17 -6.13 5.77
C VAL A 98 -1.57 -6.15 4.37
N SER A 99 -1.94 -7.13 3.55
CA SER A 99 -1.30 -7.34 2.25
C SER A 99 -1.59 -6.21 1.25
N LEU A 100 -2.83 -5.71 1.16
CA LEU A 100 -3.18 -4.65 0.20
C LEU A 100 -2.41 -3.34 0.47
N PRO A 101 -2.38 -2.79 1.70
CA PRO A 101 -1.60 -1.57 1.96
C PRO A 101 -0.10 -1.78 1.81
N LEU A 102 0.41 -2.98 2.11
CA LEU A 102 1.83 -3.29 1.95
C LEU A 102 2.25 -3.45 0.48
N LYS A 103 1.40 -3.98 -0.41
CA LYS A 103 1.67 -4.00 -1.87
C LYS A 103 1.96 -2.60 -2.41
N ILE A 104 1.14 -1.62 -2.02
CA ILE A 104 1.28 -0.22 -2.42
C ILE A 104 2.60 0.37 -1.88
N ARG A 105 2.85 0.20 -0.58
CA ARG A 105 4.05 0.76 0.08
C ARG A 105 5.34 0.09 -0.39
N TYR A 106 5.28 -1.21 -0.70
CA TYR A 106 6.42 -1.94 -1.26
C TYR A 106 6.77 -1.42 -2.65
N LEU A 107 5.77 -1.18 -3.51
CA LEU A 107 6.00 -0.57 -4.83
C LEU A 107 6.66 0.82 -4.72
N GLU A 108 6.19 1.66 -3.80
CA GLU A 108 6.81 2.96 -3.52
C GLU A 108 8.26 2.82 -3.04
N TRP A 109 8.50 1.91 -2.11
CA TRP A 109 9.86 1.65 -1.60
C TRP A 109 10.79 1.16 -2.71
N VAL A 110 10.34 0.25 -3.58
CA VAL A 110 11.12 -0.23 -4.73
C VAL A 110 11.42 0.93 -5.69
N MET A 111 10.45 1.81 -5.96
CA MET A 111 10.69 2.98 -6.80
C MET A 111 11.78 3.87 -6.20
N LEU A 112 11.70 4.16 -4.90
CA LEU A 112 12.68 5.01 -4.21
C LEU A 112 14.07 4.37 -4.11
N ALA A 113 14.15 3.06 -3.87
CA ALA A 113 15.41 2.37 -3.63
C ALA A 113 16.10 1.88 -4.93
N LYS A 114 15.32 1.55 -5.96
CA LYS A 114 15.81 0.84 -7.16
C LYS A 114 15.34 1.48 -8.48
N GLY A 115 14.55 2.55 -8.43
CA GLY A 115 14.07 3.29 -9.59
C GLY A 115 12.86 2.68 -10.30
N ILE A 116 12.35 3.40 -11.29
CA ILE A 116 11.10 3.06 -11.99
C ILE A 116 11.14 1.72 -12.73
N THR A 117 12.29 1.33 -13.29
CA THR A 117 12.41 0.04 -14.01
C THR A 117 12.18 -1.14 -13.07
N ALA A 118 12.74 -1.10 -11.86
CA ALA A 118 12.48 -2.14 -10.86
C ALA A 118 11.02 -2.12 -10.37
N ALA A 119 10.43 -0.92 -10.20
CA ALA A 119 9.03 -0.79 -9.84
C ALA A 119 8.09 -1.39 -10.89
N ARG A 120 8.38 -1.21 -12.19
CA ARG A 120 7.63 -1.86 -13.30
C ARG A 120 7.67 -3.38 -13.18
N THR A 121 8.86 -3.97 -12.99
CA THR A 121 9.00 -5.43 -12.85
C THR A 121 8.22 -5.96 -11.65
N VAL A 122 8.29 -5.26 -10.52
CA VAL A 122 7.53 -5.63 -9.32
C VAL A 122 6.02 -5.52 -9.56
N TYR A 123 5.57 -4.44 -10.19
CA TYR A 123 4.16 -4.25 -10.54
C TYR A 123 3.64 -5.37 -11.45
N GLU A 124 4.40 -5.78 -12.47
CA GLU A 124 4.03 -6.87 -13.39
C GLU A 124 3.81 -8.21 -12.69
N SER A 125 4.49 -8.44 -11.56
CA SER A 125 4.24 -9.61 -10.72
C SER A 125 3.05 -9.41 -9.78
N LEU A 126 3.00 -8.28 -9.08
CA LEU A 126 2.02 -8.05 -8.01
C LEU A 126 0.59 -7.81 -8.52
N CYS A 127 0.41 -7.25 -9.71
CA CYS A 127 -0.90 -6.89 -10.23
C CYS A 127 -1.81 -8.09 -10.53
N PHE A 128 -1.23 -9.29 -10.69
CA PHE A 128 -1.97 -10.54 -10.88
C PHE A 128 -2.08 -11.39 -9.61
N GLN A 129 -1.51 -10.94 -8.49
CA GLN A 129 -1.59 -11.68 -7.23
C GLN A 129 -2.85 -11.32 -6.46
N SER A 130 -3.65 -12.33 -6.11
CA SER A 130 -4.78 -12.18 -5.20
C SER A 130 -4.32 -11.84 -3.77
N PRO A 131 -5.05 -11.02 -3.00
CA PRO A 131 -6.19 -10.20 -3.43
C PRO A 131 -5.73 -9.08 -4.37
N PHE A 132 -6.50 -8.82 -5.43
CA PHE A 132 -6.24 -7.71 -6.35
C PHE A 132 -6.31 -6.37 -5.61
N CYS A 133 -5.52 -5.40 -6.06
CA CYS A 133 -5.32 -4.15 -5.35
C CYS A 133 -5.49 -2.94 -6.29
N LEU A 134 -6.67 -2.31 -6.28
CA LEU A 134 -6.92 -1.11 -7.06
C LEU A 134 -5.88 -0.01 -6.79
N GLY A 135 -5.53 0.18 -5.51
CA GLY A 135 -4.52 1.14 -5.08
C GLY A 135 -3.11 0.87 -5.63
N LEU A 136 -2.78 -0.37 -5.98
CA LEU A 136 -1.49 -0.71 -6.62
C LEU A 136 -1.45 -0.17 -8.05
N HIS A 137 -2.54 -0.31 -8.81
CA HIS A 137 -2.63 0.19 -10.19
C HIS A 137 -2.54 1.72 -10.23
N THR A 138 -3.34 2.40 -9.41
CA THR A 138 -3.35 3.87 -9.35
C THR A 138 -2.02 4.41 -8.85
N LYS A 139 -1.38 3.72 -7.89
CA LYS A 139 -0.03 4.06 -7.44
C LYS A 139 1.00 3.93 -8.56
N MET A 140 1.03 2.80 -9.29
CA MET A 140 1.99 2.62 -10.38
C MET A 140 1.78 3.66 -11.50
N ALA A 141 0.53 3.92 -11.90
CA ALA A 141 0.19 4.96 -12.87
C ALA A 141 0.68 6.34 -12.43
N SER A 142 0.51 6.68 -11.15
CA SER A 142 1.02 7.91 -10.56
C SER A 142 2.54 7.98 -10.59
N LEU A 143 3.24 6.90 -10.21
CA LEU A 143 4.71 6.83 -10.23
C LEU A 143 5.28 6.98 -11.65
N GLU A 144 4.59 6.48 -12.67
CA GLU A 144 4.97 6.71 -14.07
C GLU A 144 4.76 8.16 -14.50
N CYS A 145 3.64 8.76 -14.07
CA CYS A 145 3.31 10.15 -14.37
C CYS A 145 4.24 11.18 -13.71
N THR A 146 5.02 10.79 -12.70
CA THR A 146 6.04 11.65 -12.06
C THR A 146 7.43 11.52 -12.67
N GLN A 147 7.64 10.60 -13.61
CA GLN A 147 8.94 10.47 -14.28
C GLN A 147 9.21 11.66 -15.22
N PRO A 148 10.47 12.07 -15.40
CA PRO A 148 10.82 13.15 -16.35
C PRO A 148 10.34 12.87 -17.77
N GLU A 149 10.46 11.61 -18.21
CA GLU A 149 9.87 11.12 -19.44
C GLU A 149 8.74 10.15 -19.10
N ILE A 150 7.50 10.59 -19.34
CA ILE A 150 6.31 9.79 -19.08
C ILE A 150 6.18 8.72 -20.17
N LYS A 151 6.27 7.45 -19.78
CA LYS A 151 6.02 6.35 -20.69
C LYS A 151 4.53 5.99 -20.72
N MET A 152 3.80 6.62 -21.66
CA MET A 152 2.34 6.51 -21.77
C MET A 152 1.83 5.07 -21.84
N ASN A 153 2.57 4.16 -22.48
CA ASN A 153 2.20 2.74 -22.56
C ASN A 153 2.15 2.06 -21.18
N TYR A 154 3.04 2.41 -20.24
CA TYR A 154 3.00 1.85 -18.89
C TYR A 154 1.86 2.43 -18.06
N VAL A 155 1.57 3.73 -18.22
CA VAL A 155 0.40 4.35 -17.54
C VAL A 155 -0.90 3.70 -18.03
N ARG A 156 -1.06 3.58 -19.36
CA ARG A 156 -2.22 2.91 -19.98
C ARG A 156 -2.37 1.48 -19.51
N LYS A 157 -1.28 0.69 -19.47
CA LYS A 157 -1.27 -0.68 -18.93
C LYS A 157 -1.79 -0.73 -17.49
N CYS A 158 -1.48 0.27 -16.66
CA CYS A 158 -1.99 0.33 -15.29
C CYS A 158 -3.51 0.52 -15.24
N TYR A 159 -4.02 1.49 -16.01
CA TYR A 159 -5.46 1.74 -16.06
C TYR A 159 -6.24 0.62 -16.77
N ASP A 160 -5.71 0.04 -17.84
CA ASP A 160 -6.36 -1.08 -18.55
C ASP A 160 -6.56 -2.27 -17.61
N LEU A 161 -5.53 -2.65 -16.83
CA LEU A 161 -5.63 -3.72 -15.84
C LEU A 161 -6.57 -3.35 -14.68
N ALA A 162 -6.56 -2.09 -14.25
CA ALA A 162 -7.48 -1.64 -13.20
C ALA A 162 -8.95 -1.69 -13.66
N CYS A 163 -9.24 -1.26 -14.88
CA CYS A 163 -10.56 -1.36 -15.49
C CYS A 163 -10.98 -2.83 -15.73
N GLU A 164 -10.04 -3.71 -16.10
CA GLU A 164 -10.31 -5.15 -16.24
C GLU A 164 -10.71 -5.79 -14.90
N GLN A 165 -9.99 -5.47 -13.82
CA GLN A 165 -10.19 -6.09 -12.51
C GLN A 165 -11.33 -5.46 -11.70
N PHE A 166 -11.55 -4.14 -11.83
CA PHE A 166 -12.47 -3.36 -10.98
C PHE A 166 -13.55 -2.60 -11.76
N GLY A 167 -13.41 -2.47 -13.08
CA GLY A 167 -14.24 -1.57 -13.89
C GLY A 167 -15.67 -2.04 -14.16
N LYS A 168 -16.10 -3.19 -13.64
CA LYS A 168 -17.53 -3.59 -13.70
C LYS A 168 -18.39 -2.78 -12.72
N THR A 169 -17.85 -2.52 -11.53
CA THR A 169 -18.58 -1.92 -10.40
C THR A 169 -18.00 -0.58 -9.95
N ASN A 170 -16.88 -0.16 -10.54
CA ASN A 170 -16.20 1.08 -10.17
C ASN A 170 -16.17 2.02 -11.38
N THR A 171 -16.95 3.10 -11.32
CA THR A 171 -16.95 4.17 -12.35
C THR A 171 -15.72 5.05 -12.27
N ASP A 172 -15.20 5.27 -11.06
CA ASP A 172 -14.12 6.22 -10.79
C ASP A 172 -12.86 5.83 -11.55
N ILE A 173 -12.54 4.53 -11.64
CA ILE A 173 -11.36 4.09 -12.39
C ILE A 173 -11.45 4.40 -13.89
N TRP A 174 -12.64 4.29 -14.49
CA TRP A 174 -12.86 4.71 -15.88
C TRP A 174 -12.73 6.22 -16.03
N MET A 175 -13.28 6.99 -15.10
CA MET A 175 -13.21 8.45 -15.13
C MET A 175 -11.80 8.97 -14.89
N GLU A 176 -11.01 8.34 -14.02
CA GLU A 176 -9.58 8.61 -13.86
C GLU A 176 -8.82 8.36 -15.17
N TYR A 177 -9.10 7.25 -15.85
CA TYR A 177 -8.45 6.93 -17.12
C TYR A 177 -8.84 7.94 -18.23
N VAL A 178 -10.12 8.29 -18.32
CA VAL A 178 -10.61 9.33 -19.25
C VAL A 178 -9.93 10.67 -18.98
N LYS A 179 -9.85 11.10 -17.71
CA LYS A 179 -9.17 12.34 -17.30
C LYS A 179 -7.68 12.29 -17.68
N PHE A 180 -7.02 11.16 -17.48
CA PHE A 180 -5.64 10.96 -17.90
C PHE A 180 -5.45 11.12 -19.41
N GLU A 181 -6.21 10.40 -20.25
CA GLU A 181 -6.09 10.52 -21.72
C GLU A 181 -6.45 11.92 -22.21
N HIS A 182 -7.40 12.59 -21.55
CA HIS A 182 -7.76 13.96 -21.90
C HIS A 182 -6.63 14.96 -21.60
N ILE A 183 -6.00 14.88 -20.43
CA ILE A 183 -4.99 15.86 -19.99
C ILE A 183 -3.63 15.59 -20.63
N ARG A 184 -3.25 14.31 -20.77
CA ARG A 184 -1.88 13.91 -21.11
C ARG A 184 -1.79 12.99 -22.33
N GLY A 185 -2.89 12.38 -22.75
CA GLY A 185 -2.92 11.35 -23.78
C GLY A 185 -3.47 11.83 -25.12
N ASP A 186 -4.18 10.94 -25.82
CA ASP A 186 -4.79 11.23 -27.12
C ASP A 186 -6.31 11.34 -26.96
N ALA A 187 -6.89 12.45 -27.45
CA ALA A 187 -8.34 12.66 -27.47
C ALA A 187 -9.11 11.53 -28.16
N LYS A 188 -8.51 10.81 -29.12
CA LYS A 188 -9.12 9.63 -29.75
C LYS A 188 -9.34 8.49 -28.76
N ASN A 189 -8.44 8.32 -27.78
CA ASN A 189 -8.59 7.29 -26.76
C ASN A 189 -9.76 7.60 -25.81
N VAL A 190 -10.07 8.87 -25.57
CA VAL A 190 -11.20 9.27 -24.73
C VAL A 190 -12.52 8.70 -25.24
N SER A 191 -12.78 8.81 -26.55
CA SER A 191 -13.99 8.22 -27.16
C SER A 191 -14.01 6.69 -27.08
N ASN A 192 -12.85 6.04 -27.27
CA ASN A 192 -12.74 4.59 -27.13
C ASN A 192 -13.02 4.13 -25.68
N LEU A 193 -12.46 4.84 -24.70
CA LEU A 193 -12.66 4.56 -23.27
C LEU A 193 -14.12 4.71 -22.86
N TYR A 194 -14.81 5.75 -23.35
CA TYR A 194 -16.25 5.89 -23.14
C TYR A 194 -17.02 4.65 -23.60
N LEU A 195 -16.77 4.18 -24.83
CA LEU A 195 -17.42 2.98 -25.39
C LEU A 195 -17.08 1.71 -24.60
N ARG A 196 -15.83 1.57 -24.14
CA ARG A 196 -15.40 0.43 -23.32
C ARG A 196 -16.07 0.44 -21.94
N ALA A 197 -16.18 1.61 -21.31
CA ALA A 197 -16.79 1.77 -20.00
C ALA A 197 -18.28 1.39 -20.04
N ILE A 198 -19.07 1.95 -20.96
CA ILE A 198 -20.51 1.65 -21.07
C ILE A 198 -20.80 0.17 -21.39
N LYS A 199 -19.85 -0.54 -22.01
CA LYS A 199 -19.96 -1.97 -22.31
C LYS A 199 -19.58 -2.85 -21.12
N THR A 200 -18.74 -2.36 -20.21
CA THR A 200 -18.18 -3.14 -19.10
C THR A 200 -18.92 -2.91 -17.80
N LEU A 201 -19.38 -1.68 -17.56
CA LEU A 201 -20.07 -1.28 -16.36
C LEU A 201 -21.41 -2.00 -16.21
N GLU A 202 -21.76 -2.33 -14.98
CA GLU A 202 -23.10 -2.78 -14.64
C GLU A 202 -24.13 -1.66 -14.89
N PRO A 203 -25.39 -1.99 -15.25
CA PRO A 203 -26.38 -0.99 -15.64
C PRO A 203 -26.54 0.18 -14.66
N MET A 204 -26.50 -0.09 -13.35
CA MET A 204 -26.61 0.95 -12.31
C MET A 204 -25.44 1.95 -12.32
N GLN A 205 -24.27 1.53 -12.79
CA GLN A 205 -23.06 2.36 -12.83
C GLN A 205 -22.93 3.12 -14.15
N THR A 206 -23.54 2.61 -15.22
CA THR A 206 -23.47 3.20 -16.57
C THR A 206 -24.07 4.61 -16.61
N ASP A 207 -25.24 4.84 -16.01
CA ASP A 207 -25.89 6.16 -16.02
C ASP A 207 -25.08 7.22 -15.26
N SER A 208 -24.49 6.82 -14.13
CA SER A 208 -23.58 7.66 -13.33
C SER A 208 -22.36 8.06 -14.16
N PHE A 209 -21.72 7.07 -14.80
CA PHE A 209 -20.57 7.31 -15.68
C PHE A 209 -20.89 8.24 -16.85
N ILE A 210 -22.02 8.03 -17.55
CA ILE A 210 -22.43 8.88 -18.68
C ILE A 210 -22.63 10.32 -18.21
N SER A 211 -23.26 10.51 -17.06
CA SER A 211 -23.49 11.84 -16.48
C SER A 211 -22.18 12.54 -16.15
N GLU A 212 -21.24 11.87 -15.46
CA GLU A 212 -19.93 12.45 -15.12
C GLU A 212 -19.10 12.75 -16.37
N PHE A 213 -19.11 11.85 -17.36
CA PHE A 213 -18.41 12.03 -18.62
C PHE A 213 -18.93 13.25 -19.40
N ASN A 214 -20.26 13.43 -19.45
CA ASN A 214 -20.87 14.59 -20.11
C ASN A 214 -20.52 15.90 -19.40
N LEU A 215 -20.54 15.93 -18.07
CA LEU A 215 -20.13 17.09 -17.27
C LEU A 215 -18.66 17.46 -17.52
N LEU A 216 -17.78 16.47 -17.59
CA LEU A 216 -16.39 16.68 -17.95
C LEU A 216 -16.30 17.34 -19.34
N LYS A 217 -17.02 16.79 -20.34
CA LYS A 217 -17.01 17.30 -21.71
C LYS A 217 -17.56 18.74 -21.82
N THR A 218 -18.62 19.08 -21.09
CA THR A 218 -19.23 20.42 -21.13
C THR A 218 -18.39 21.45 -20.39
N GLY A 219 -17.88 21.13 -19.19
CA GLY A 219 -16.98 22.03 -18.44
C GLY A 219 -15.70 22.37 -19.21
N LEU A 220 -15.22 21.45 -20.06
CA LEU A 220 -14.07 21.68 -20.93
C LEU A 220 -14.38 22.57 -22.15
N ALA A 221 -15.63 22.60 -22.63
CA ALA A 221 -16.05 23.49 -23.70
C ALA A 221 -16.11 24.96 -23.24
N SER A 222 -16.41 25.19 -21.96
CA SER A 222 -16.53 26.52 -21.34
C SER A 222 -15.20 27.20 -21.03
N VAL A 223 -14.08 26.46 -20.95
CA VAL A 223 -12.74 27.01 -20.64
C VAL A 223 -11.99 27.42 -21.92
N LYS A 224 -12.50 27.06 -23.10
CA LYS A 224 -11.91 27.39 -24.40
C LYS A 224 -12.66 28.50 -25.17
N SER A 225 -13.66 29.13 -24.54
CA SER A 225 -14.40 30.30 -25.08
C SER A 225 -13.97 31.56 -24.36
#